data_AF-A0A2H5W353-F1
#
_entry.id   AF-A0A2H5W353-F1
#
_cell.length_a   1.000
_cell.length_b   1.000
_cell.length_c   1.000
_cell.angle_alpha   90.00
_cell.angle_beta   90.00
_cell.angle_gamma   90.00
#
_symmetry.space_group_name_H-M   'P 1'
#
loop_
_entity.id
_entity.type
_entity.pdbx_description
1 polymer ?
#
loop_
_entity_poly.entity_id
_entity_poly.type
_entity_poly.pdbx_seq_one_letter_code
_entity_poly.pdbx_strand_id
1 'polypeptide(L)'
;MWKKVLRFIRRALRSRASPREIAGGLALGLLINFTPTLGFQIPLALSLSALFRVNPLAALAGIQITNPLTAPFVYALTYRVGKWLLGQKDRAPELRELEAMDLVRAGAALWVGGLAVGAGAALVAYVVTLWALRRWRARGRLHETESFA
;
A
#
# COMPACT_ATOMS: atom_id res chain seq x y z
N MET A 1 -7.60 12.31 -6.95
CA MET A 1 -7.13 11.09 -6.25
C MET A 1 -8.24 10.38 -5.48
N TRP A 2 -8.82 10.99 -4.44
CA TRP A 2 -9.82 10.39 -3.54
C TRP A 2 -11.09 9.85 -4.20
N LYS A 3 -11.62 10.51 -5.25
CA LYS A 3 -12.78 10.02 -6.00
C LYS A 3 -12.54 8.65 -6.67
N LYS A 4 -11.31 8.36 -7.12
CA LYS A 4 -10.94 7.06 -7.72
C LYS A 4 -10.84 5.98 -6.65
N VAL A 5 -10.18 6.28 -5.53
CA VAL A 5 -10.05 5.36 -4.38
C VAL A 5 -11.42 4.96 -3.86
N LEU A 6 -12.31 5.94 -3.61
CA LEU A 6 -13.69 5.68 -3.17
C LEU A 6 -14.46 4.82 -4.17
N ARG A 7 -14.27 5.04 -5.48
CA ARG A 7 -14.90 4.22 -6.52
C ARG A 7 -14.43 2.76 -6.46
N PHE A 8 -13.13 2.53 -6.32
CA PHE A 8 -12.58 1.17 -6.20
C PHE A 8 -13.02 0.48 -4.91
N ILE A 9 -12.97 1.18 -3.77
CA ILE A 9 -13.47 0.66 -2.48
C ILE A 9 -14.95 0.29 -2.61
N ARG A 10 -15.81 1.19 -3.13
CA ARG A 10 -17.24 0.90 -3.31
C ARG A 10 -17.47 -0.33 -4.20
N ARG A 11 -16.70 -0.49 -5.29
CA ARG A 11 -16.81 -1.67 -6.16
C ARG A 11 -16.30 -2.94 -5.45
N ALA A 12 -15.24 -2.86 -4.66
CA ALA A 12 -14.73 -3.96 -3.87
C ALA A 12 -15.74 -4.39 -2.78
N LEU A 13 -16.44 -3.45 -2.15
CA LEU A 13 -17.47 -3.74 -1.16
C LEU A 13 -18.73 -4.38 -1.75
N ARG A 14 -19.05 -4.06 -3.01
CA ARG A 14 -20.17 -4.67 -3.75
C ARG A 14 -19.84 -6.04 -4.34
N SER A 15 -18.57 -6.45 -4.34
CA SER A 15 -18.22 -7.78 -4.81
C SER A 15 -18.54 -8.84 -3.76
N ARG A 16 -18.63 -10.11 -4.19
CA ARG A 16 -18.83 -11.26 -3.27
C ARG A 16 -17.58 -11.58 -2.43
N ALA A 17 -16.58 -10.68 -2.39
CA ALA A 17 -15.36 -10.88 -1.64
C ALA A 17 -15.61 -10.85 -0.12
N SER A 18 -14.91 -11.73 0.58
CA SER A 18 -14.85 -11.76 2.04
C SER A 18 -14.11 -10.51 2.58
N PRO A 19 -14.33 -10.13 3.85
CA PRO A 19 -13.62 -9.01 4.46
C PRO A 19 -12.10 -9.21 4.45
N ARG A 20 -11.64 -10.46 4.54
CA ARG A 20 -10.22 -10.83 4.49
C ARG A 20 -9.60 -10.56 3.12
N GLU A 21 -10.31 -10.89 2.03
CA GLU A 21 -9.83 -10.63 0.66
C GLU A 21 -9.76 -9.12 0.35
N ILE A 22 -10.72 -8.33 0.85
CA ILE A 22 -10.71 -6.87 0.67
C ILE A 22 -9.58 -6.23 1.51
N ALA A 23 -9.45 -6.61 2.78
CA ALA A 23 -8.38 -6.13 3.65
C ALA A 23 -7.00 -6.51 3.11
N GLY A 24 -6.83 -7.77 2.66
CA GLY A 24 -5.60 -8.25 2.04
C GLY A 24 -5.26 -7.51 0.76
N GLY A 25 -6.26 -7.22 -0.09
CA GLY A 25 -6.07 -6.44 -1.31
C GLY A 25 -5.58 -5.03 -1.00
N LEU A 26 -6.25 -4.30 -0.10
CA LEU A 26 -5.83 -2.95 0.30
C LEU A 26 -4.41 -2.94 0.90
N ALA A 27 -4.10 -3.90 1.78
CA ALA A 27 -2.78 -4.03 2.38
C ALA A 27 -1.69 -4.28 1.32
N LEU A 28 -1.93 -5.20 0.38
CA LEU A 28 -1.03 -5.47 -0.73
C LEU A 28 -0.80 -4.23 -1.61
N GLY A 29 -1.87 -3.51 -1.95
CA GLY A 29 -1.78 -2.28 -2.73
C GLY A 29 -0.94 -1.20 -2.03
N LEU A 30 -1.09 -1.06 -0.72
CA LEU A 30 -0.28 -0.13 0.07
C LEU A 30 1.19 -0.54 0.14
N LEU A 31 1.47 -1.83 0.34
CA LEU A 31 2.85 -2.32 0.30
C LEU A 31 3.52 -1.94 -1.02
N ILE A 32 2.85 -2.22 -2.15
CA ILE A 32 3.33 -1.85 -3.49
C ILE A 32 3.50 -0.34 -3.64
N ASN A 33 2.58 0.46 -3.09
CA ASN A 33 2.61 1.91 -3.18
C ASN A 33 3.91 2.54 -2.62
N PHE A 34 4.49 1.94 -1.58
CA PHE A 34 5.71 2.42 -0.92
C PHE A 34 7.00 1.88 -1.55
N THR A 35 6.91 0.90 -2.46
CA THR A 35 8.08 0.44 -3.24
C THR A 35 8.39 1.42 -4.36
N PRO A 36 9.67 1.55 -4.79
CA PRO A 36 10.08 2.46 -5.85
C PRO A 36 9.71 1.94 -7.25
N THR A 37 8.44 1.55 -7.46
CA THR A 37 7.93 0.86 -8.66
C THR A 37 6.96 1.72 -9.48
N LEU A 38 7.07 3.06 -9.39
CA LEU A 38 6.23 3.99 -10.16
C LEU A 38 6.19 3.59 -11.65
N GLY A 39 4.98 3.59 -12.21
CA GLY A 39 4.72 3.11 -13.58
C GLY A 39 4.37 1.62 -13.66
N PHE A 40 4.90 0.78 -12.76
CA PHE A 40 4.68 -0.68 -12.74
C PHE A 40 3.74 -1.15 -11.61
N GLN A 41 3.22 -0.24 -10.79
CA GLN A 41 2.36 -0.59 -9.64
C GLN A 41 1.06 -1.29 -10.05
N ILE A 42 0.43 -0.90 -11.16
CA ILE A 42 -0.82 -1.50 -11.64
C ILE A 42 -0.64 -2.98 -12.03
N PRO A 43 0.26 -3.34 -12.97
CA PRO A 43 0.47 -4.73 -13.31
C PRO A 43 0.92 -5.55 -12.09
N LEU A 44 1.81 -5.01 -11.26
CA LEU A 44 2.26 -5.67 -10.04
C LEU A 44 1.10 -5.95 -9.06
N ALA A 45 0.23 -4.97 -8.84
CA ALA A 45 -0.94 -5.12 -7.98
C ALA A 45 -1.91 -6.17 -8.51
N LEU A 46 -2.16 -6.19 -9.82
CA LEU A 46 -3.04 -7.19 -10.43
C LEU A 46 -2.44 -8.60 -10.34
N SER A 47 -1.17 -8.78 -10.73
CA SER A 47 -0.48 -10.07 -10.68
C SER A 47 -0.37 -10.62 -9.26
N LEU A 48 0.06 -9.79 -8.30
CA LEU A 48 0.17 -10.22 -6.90
C LEU A 48 -1.21 -10.43 -6.27
N SER A 49 -2.23 -9.66 -6.66
CA SER A 49 -3.58 -9.89 -6.14
C SER A 49 -4.14 -11.25 -6.56
N ALA A 50 -3.85 -11.68 -7.80
CA ALA A 50 -4.20 -13.02 -8.28
C ALA A 50 -3.41 -14.11 -7.52
N LEU A 51 -2.10 -13.91 -7.34
CA LEU A 51 -1.23 -14.85 -6.64
C LEU A 51 -1.66 -15.07 -5.17
N PHE A 52 -1.92 -13.99 -4.44
CA PHE A 52 -2.35 -14.06 -3.04
C PHE A 52 -3.86 -14.28 -2.88
N ARG A 53 -4.61 -14.42 -3.98
CA ARG A 53 -6.06 -14.60 -4.01
C ARG A 53 -6.81 -13.54 -3.19
N VAL A 54 -6.39 -12.28 -3.35
CA VAL A 54 -7.00 -11.11 -2.69
C VAL A 54 -7.76 -10.25 -3.71
N ASN A 55 -8.59 -9.33 -3.23
CA ASN A 55 -9.44 -8.54 -4.12
C ASN A 55 -8.61 -7.55 -4.96
N PRO A 56 -8.59 -7.66 -6.30
CA PRO A 56 -7.77 -6.82 -7.17
C PRO A 56 -8.22 -5.34 -7.14
N LEU A 57 -9.52 -5.07 -6.98
CA LEU A 57 -10.03 -3.70 -6.89
C LEU A 57 -9.59 -3.02 -5.61
N ALA A 58 -9.50 -3.79 -4.51
CA ALA A 58 -8.97 -3.30 -3.25
C ALA A 58 -7.45 -3.02 -3.35
N ALA A 59 -6.69 -3.87 -4.05
CA ALA A 59 -5.28 -3.62 -4.34
C ALA A 59 -5.07 -2.37 -5.20
N LEU A 60 -5.87 -2.20 -6.26
CA LEU A 60 -5.87 -0.99 -7.07
C LEU A 60 -6.29 0.25 -6.28
N ALA A 61 -7.07 0.13 -5.21
CA ALA A 61 -7.35 1.26 -4.33
C ALA A 61 -6.13 1.65 -3.49
N GLY A 62 -5.34 0.66 -3.03
CA GLY A 62 -4.16 0.87 -2.18
C GLY A 62 -2.99 1.56 -2.88
N ILE A 63 -2.79 1.32 -4.18
CA ILE A 63 -1.69 1.94 -4.97
C ILE A 63 -1.90 3.41 -5.32
N GLN A 64 -3.04 3.99 -4.97
CA GLN A 64 -3.44 5.32 -5.45
C GLN A 64 -3.04 6.45 -4.49
N ILE A 65 -2.23 6.16 -3.46
CA ILE A 65 -1.72 7.16 -2.51
C ILE A 65 -0.60 7.99 -3.16
N THR A 66 0.27 7.34 -3.91
CA THR A 66 1.37 8.01 -4.59
C THR A 66 0.87 8.66 -5.89
N ASN A 67 1.11 9.96 -6.03
CA ASN A 67 0.87 10.75 -7.23
C ASN A 67 2.08 11.68 -7.45
N PRO A 68 2.25 12.34 -8.61
CA PRO A 68 3.43 13.17 -8.87
C PRO A 68 3.72 14.24 -7.80
N LEU A 69 2.69 14.71 -7.09
CA LEU A 69 2.83 15.65 -5.99
C LEU A 69 3.22 14.96 -4.67
N THR A 70 2.73 13.77 -4.37
CA THR A 70 3.04 13.05 -3.12
C THR A 70 4.28 12.15 -3.20
N ALA A 71 4.68 11.74 -4.41
CA ALA A 71 5.82 10.85 -4.63
C ALA A 71 7.15 11.37 -4.04
N PRO A 72 7.52 12.66 -4.19
CA PRO A 72 8.74 13.18 -3.59
C PRO A 72 8.77 13.00 -2.06
N PHE A 73 7.64 13.22 -1.39
CA PHE A 73 7.53 13.08 0.07
C PHE A 73 7.58 11.61 0.50
N VAL A 74 6.87 10.73 -0.22
CA VAL A 74 6.88 9.28 0.06
C VAL A 74 8.29 8.73 -0.09
N TYR A 75 8.99 9.08 -1.17
CA TYR A 75 10.34 8.59 -1.41
C TYR A 75 11.40 9.23 -0.53
N ALA A 76 11.24 10.50 -0.14
CA ALA A 76 12.10 11.08 0.88
C ALA A 76 11.97 10.33 2.22
N LEU A 77 10.75 9.97 2.62
CA LEU A 77 10.49 9.18 3.82
C LEU A 77 11.11 7.78 3.72
N THR A 78 10.81 7.03 2.65
CA THR A 78 11.34 5.66 2.50
C THR A 78 12.85 5.67 2.37
N TYR A 79 13.43 6.63 1.64
CA TYR A 79 14.89 6.78 1.57
C TYR A 79 15.51 7.07 2.95
N ARG A 80 14.93 7.99 3.73
CA ARG A 80 15.43 8.31 5.07
C ARG A 80 15.36 7.11 6.01
N VAL A 81 14.23 6.41 6.03
CA VAL A 81 14.05 5.18 6.83
C VAL A 81 15.02 4.11 6.39
N GLY A 82 15.18 3.89 5.08
CA GLY A 82 16.07 2.89 4.54
C GLY A 82 17.54 3.17 4.83
N LYS A 83 17.99 4.42 4.71
CA LYS A 83 19.34 4.82 5.12
C LYS A 83 19.59 4.54 6.59
N TRP A 84 18.63 4.88 7.44
CA TRP A 84 18.72 4.62 8.88
C TRP A 84 18.83 3.11 9.16
N LEU A 85 17.98 2.29 8.55
CA LEU A 85 18.00 0.84 8.69
C LEU A 85 19.28 0.19 8.15
N LEU A 86 19.85 0.74 7.07
CA LEU A 86 21.09 0.26 6.46
C LEU A 86 22.36 0.85 7.10
N GLY A 87 22.23 1.73 8.10
CA GLY A 87 23.37 2.41 8.71
C GLY A 87 24.15 3.32 7.75
N GLN A 88 23.53 3.77 6.65
CA GLN A 88 24.17 4.66 5.68
C GLN A 88 24.30 6.06 6.27
N LYS A 89 25.54 6.53 6.44
CA LYS A 89 25.82 7.90 6.88
C LYS A 89 25.55 8.89 5.76
N ASP A 90 25.04 10.07 6.13
CA ASP A 90 24.94 11.21 5.22
C ASP A 90 26.38 11.61 4.83
N ARG A 91 26.77 11.34 3.58
CA ARG A 91 27.95 11.95 2.99
C ARG A 91 27.61 13.41 2.73
N ALA A 92 28.52 14.32 3.08
CA ALA A 92 28.39 15.71 2.68
C ALA A 92 28.19 15.78 1.16
N PRO A 93 27.39 16.74 0.65
CA PRO A 93 27.28 16.97 -0.78
C PRO A 93 28.60 17.57 -1.27
N GLU A 94 29.63 16.75 -1.37
CA GLU A 94 30.78 17.04 -2.21
C GLU A 94 30.27 17.00 -3.65
N LEU A 95 30.67 17.98 -4.46
CA LEU A 95 30.42 18.00 -5.91
C LEU A 95 31.27 16.92 -6.60
N ARG A 96 31.09 15.66 -6.18
CA ARG A 96 31.65 14.47 -6.80
C ARG A 96 30.66 13.91 -7.80
N GLU A 97 31.17 13.39 -8.90
CA GLU A 97 30.39 12.62 -9.85
C GLU A 97 29.66 11.47 -9.13
N LEU A 98 28.39 11.26 -9.47
CA LEU A 98 27.60 10.15 -8.92
C LEU A 98 28.25 8.83 -9.32
N GLU A 99 28.94 8.19 -8.37
CA GLU A 99 29.51 6.87 -8.58
C GLU A 99 28.39 5.82 -8.69
N ALA A 100 28.62 4.76 -9.45
CA ALA A 100 27.67 3.64 -9.56
C ALA A 100 27.28 3.07 -8.18
N MET A 101 28.21 3.10 -7.22
CA MET A 101 27.97 2.65 -5.85
C MET A 101 26.98 3.53 -5.08
N ASP A 102 26.95 4.84 -5.34
CA ASP A 102 26.00 5.75 -4.69
C ASP A 102 24.58 5.51 -5.21
N LEU A 103 24.42 5.22 -6.50
CA LEU A 103 23.13 4.81 -7.09
C LEU A 103 22.64 3.48 -6.49
N VAL A 104 23.53 2.50 -6.32
CA VAL A 104 23.19 1.21 -5.70
C VAL A 104 22.76 1.41 -4.25
N ARG A 105 23.50 2.22 -3.48
CA ARG A 105 23.16 2.54 -2.08
C ARG A 105 21.82 3.26 -1.96
N ALA A 106 21.56 4.20 -2.88
CA ALA A 106 20.30 4.92 -2.91
C ALA A 106 19.12 4.01 -3.25
N GLY A 107 19.28 3.15 -4.25
CA GLY A 107 18.29 2.13 -4.60
C GLY A 107 18.02 1.16 -3.45
N ALA A 108 19.07 0.67 -2.79
CA ALA A 108 18.94 -0.20 -1.62
C ALA A 108 18.17 0.47 -0.48
N ALA A 109 18.48 1.74 -0.17
CA ALA A 109 17.77 2.50 0.85
C ALA A 109 16.28 2.68 0.49
N LEU A 110 15.96 3.03 -0.76
CA LEU A 110 14.57 3.15 -1.20
C LEU A 110 13.79 1.84 -1.08
N TRP A 111 14.39 0.71 -1.46
CA TRP A 111 13.76 -0.60 -1.32
C TRP A 111 13.56 -1.02 0.13
N VAL A 112 14.61 -0.93 0.95
CA VAL A 112 14.55 -1.34 2.36
C VAL A 112 13.56 -0.48 3.15
N GLY A 113 13.64 0.84 3.00
CA GLY A 113 12.70 1.73 3.67
C GLY A 113 11.29 1.64 3.09
N GLY A 114 11.15 1.41 1.78
CA GLY A 114 9.87 1.19 1.11
C GLY A 114 9.16 -0.06 1.63
N LEU A 115 9.89 -1.16 1.77
CA LEU A 115 9.36 -2.40 2.35
C LEU A 115 9.04 -2.25 3.84
N ALA A 116 9.89 -1.56 4.62
CA ALA A 116 9.67 -1.35 6.05
C ALA A 116 8.43 -0.47 6.31
N VAL A 117 8.36 0.70 5.69
CA VAL A 117 7.22 1.63 5.80
C VAL A 117 5.97 0.99 5.20
N GLY A 118 6.11 0.34 4.04
CA GLY A 118 5.02 -0.34 3.36
C GLY A 118 4.44 -1.49 4.18
N ALA A 119 5.27 -2.30 4.84
CA ALA A 119 4.81 -3.38 5.71
C ALA A 119 4.03 -2.85 6.91
N GLY A 120 4.50 -1.78 7.55
CA GLY A 120 3.78 -1.11 8.63
C GLY A 120 2.42 -0.57 8.18
N ALA A 121 2.40 0.17 7.07
CA ALA A 121 1.17 0.71 6.50
C ALA A 121 0.19 -0.40 6.06
N ALA A 122 0.70 -1.47 5.45
CA ALA A 122 -0.08 -2.62 5.03
C ALA A 122 -0.72 -3.34 6.22
N LEU A 123 0.04 -3.56 7.31
CA LEU A 123 -0.46 -4.18 8.53
C LEU A 123 -1.59 -3.35 9.15
N VAL A 124 -1.37 -2.04 9.32
CA VAL A 124 -2.38 -1.13 9.86
C VAL A 124 -3.65 -1.15 8.99
N ALA A 125 -3.48 -1.03 7.67
CA ALA A 125 -4.62 -1.04 6.76
C ALA A 125 -5.37 -2.37 6.75
N TYR A 126 -4.66 -3.50 6.85
CA TYR A 126 -5.27 -4.82 6.98
C TYR A 126 -6.15 -4.90 8.22
N VAL A 127 -5.59 -4.55 9.39
CA VAL A 127 -6.28 -4.62 10.68
C VAL A 127 -7.49 -3.69 10.70
N VAL A 128 -7.30 -2.42 10.32
CA VAL A 128 -8.37 -1.41 10.31
C VAL A 128 -9.49 -1.80 9.34
N THR A 129 -9.13 -2.20 8.12
CA THR A 129 -10.13 -2.61 7.11
C THR A 129 -10.90 -3.84 7.57
N LEU A 130 -10.19 -4.87 8.06
CA LEU A 130 -10.82 -6.09 8.52
C LEU A 130 -11.76 -5.84 9.70
N TRP A 131 -11.32 -5.03 10.66
CA TRP A 131 -12.14 -4.61 11.81
C TRP A 131 -13.39 -3.84 11.36
N ALA A 132 -13.22 -2.82 10.51
CA ALA A 132 -14.32 -2.02 10.01
C ALA A 132 -15.35 -2.86 9.24
N LEU A 133 -14.91 -3.74 8.35
CA LEU A 133 -15.79 -4.58 7.55
C LEU A 133 -16.51 -5.65 8.37
N ARG A 134 -15.83 -6.26 9.35
CA ARG A 134 -16.47 -7.22 10.27
C ARG A 134 -17.54 -6.53 11.10
N ARG A 135 -17.25 -5.35 11.63
CA ARG A 135 -18.21 -4.57 12.44
C ARG A 135 -19.41 -4.13 11.61
N TRP A 136 -19.20 -3.73 10.35
CA TRP A 136 -20.28 -3.30 9.48
C TRP A 136 -21.18 -4.45 9.02
N ARG A 137 -20.59 -5.61 8.66
CA ARG A 137 -21.38 -6.81 8.31
C ARG A 137 -22.10 -7.43 9.50
N ALA A 138 -21.55 -7.33 10.71
CA ALA A 138 -22.23 -7.76 11.93
C ALA A 138 -23.50 -6.93 12.20
N ARG A 139 -23.46 -5.61 11.91
CA ARG A 139 -24.64 -4.73 12.04
C ARG A 139 -25.68 -4.95 10.96
N GLY A 140 -25.27 -5.28 9.72
CA GLY A 140 -26.21 -5.56 8.63
C GLY A 140 -27.06 -6.82 8.84
N ARG A 141 -26.57 -7.82 9.57
CA ARG A 141 -27.33 -9.04 9.90
C ARG A 141 -28.40 -8.85 10.98
N LEU A 142 -28.30 -7.79 11.79
CA LEU A 142 -29.28 -7.49 12.84
C LEU A 142 -30.57 -6.87 12.27
N HIS A 143 -30.50 -6.19 11.12
CA HIS A 143 -31.71 -5.63 10.48
C HIS A 143 -32.56 -6.67 9.73
N GLU A 144 -31.99 -7.82 9.33
CA GLU A 144 -32.80 -8.91 8.79
C GLU A 144 -33.54 -9.68 9.89
N THR A 145 -33.03 -9.70 11.13
CA THR A 145 -33.67 -10.46 12.23
C THR A 145 -34.82 -9.71 12.89
N GLU A 146 -34.83 -8.37 12.84
CA GLU A 146 -35.95 -7.54 13.34
C GLU A 146 -37.11 -7.39 12.34
N SER A 147 -36.92 -7.74 11.05
CA SER A 147 -38.00 -7.68 10.05
C SER A 147 -38.89 -8.94 10.03
N PHE A 148 -38.57 -9.96 10.84
CA PHE A 148 -39.33 -11.21 10.97
C PHE A 148 -39.85 -11.45 12.40
N ALA A 149 -39.76 -10.46 13.29
CA ALA A 149 -40.32 -10.49 14.63
C ALA A 149 -41.44 -9.44 14.74
#